data_AF-A0A0D6L9Y3-F1
#
_entry.id   AF-A0A0D6L9Y3-F1
#
_cell.length_a   1.000
_cell.length_b   1.000
_cell.length_c   1.000
_cell.angle_alpha   90.00
_cell.angle_beta   90.00
_cell.angle_gamma   90.00
#
_symmetry.space_group_name_H-M   'P 1'
#
loop_
_entity.id
_entity.type
_entity.pdbx_description
1 polymer ?
#
loop_
_entity_poly.entity_id
_entity_poly.type
_entity_poly.pdbx_seq_one_letter_code
_entity_poly.pdbx_strand_id
1 'polypeptide(L)'
;MRGARSLPNIFIVGTGIFMTFPLSTSLRKRFAEGFDGRDTFRFGTEGEDRLMTPRYFIGQAEKVDPCLAQMPFDGVVGLGFVIASPVLLASRMGLLDQPIFTVFLKQTRKN
;
A
#
# COMPACT_ATOMS: atom_id res chain seq x y z
N MET A 1 -2.51 30.08 17.24
CA MET A 1 -1.79 28.82 17.50
C MET A 1 -2.80 27.77 17.96
N ARG A 2 -3.19 26.82 17.09
CA ARG A 2 -3.97 25.62 17.47
C ARG A 2 -3.34 24.44 16.74
N GLY A 3 -3.04 23.43 17.53
CA GLY A 3 -2.05 22.39 17.25
C GLY A 3 -2.35 21.49 16.06
N ALA A 4 -1.26 21.01 15.48
CA ALA A 4 -1.23 19.90 14.55
C ALA A 4 -2.04 18.73 15.14
N ARG A 5 -3.17 18.41 14.50
CA ARG A 5 -3.84 17.14 14.73
C ARG A 5 -2.99 16.07 14.09
N SER A 6 -2.28 15.33 14.93
CA SER A 6 -1.72 14.02 14.59
C SER A 6 -2.81 13.19 13.93
N LEU A 7 -2.69 12.97 12.63
CA LEU A 7 -3.50 11.99 11.92
C LEU A 7 -3.07 10.62 12.45
N PRO A 8 -4.02 9.73 12.79
CA PRO A 8 -3.67 8.41 13.31
C PRO A 8 -2.80 7.71 12.27
N ASN A 9 -1.71 7.10 12.74
CA ASN A 9 -0.75 6.36 11.94
C ASN A 9 -1.49 5.33 11.06
N ILE A 10 -1.78 5.70 9.82
CA ILE A 10 -2.41 4.83 8.83
C ILE A 10 -1.29 3.92 8.34
N PHE A 11 -1.32 2.65 8.75
CA PHE A 11 -0.45 1.60 8.25
C PHE A 11 -1.14 0.87 7.10
N ILE A 12 -0.78 1.20 5.86
CA ILE A 12 -1.32 0.55 4.65
C ILE A 12 -0.51 -0.72 4.39
N VAL A 13 -1.08 -1.91 4.54
CA VAL A 13 -0.44 -3.17 4.14
C VAL A 13 -1.19 -3.71 2.93
N GLY A 14 -0.67 -3.43 1.73
CA GLY A 14 -1.18 -3.98 0.49
C GLY A 14 -0.66 -5.40 0.28
N THR A 15 -1.40 -6.41 0.71
CA THR A 15 -1.12 -7.81 0.35
C THR A 15 -2.34 -8.49 -0.23
N GLY A 16 -2.21 -8.98 -1.46
CA GLY A 16 -3.08 -10.01 -1.99
C GLY A 16 -2.62 -11.39 -1.51
N ILE A 17 -3.17 -11.86 -0.40
CA ILE A 17 -3.30 -13.30 -0.08
C ILE A 17 -4.66 -13.49 0.58
N PHE A 18 -5.63 -13.99 -0.18
CA PHE A 18 -6.93 -14.42 0.34
C PHE A 18 -6.79 -15.79 1.01
N MET A 19 -6.95 -15.83 2.34
CA MET A 19 -7.68 -16.91 3.02
C MET A 19 -8.20 -16.37 4.36
N THR A 20 -9.52 -16.16 4.41
CA THR A 20 -10.45 -16.13 5.54
C THR A 20 -9.86 -16.17 6.98
N PHE A 21 -9.94 -15.02 7.70
CA PHE A 21 -9.78 -14.76 9.16
C PHE A 21 -8.51 -15.24 9.91
N PRO A 22 -7.88 -14.42 10.78
CA PRO A 22 -7.52 -13.00 10.64
C PRO A 22 -6.33 -12.84 9.67
N LEU A 23 -6.29 -11.72 8.95
CA LEU A 23 -5.24 -11.45 7.96
C LEU A 23 -3.88 -11.45 8.67
N SER A 24 -2.92 -12.31 8.29
CA SER A 24 -1.54 -12.27 8.83
C SER A 24 -0.57 -12.23 7.67
N THR A 25 0.15 -11.11 7.52
CA THR A 25 1.12 -10.93 6.43
C THR A 25 2.53 -11.03 6.99
N SER A 26 3.34 -11.97 6.49
CA SER A 26 4.73 -12.14 6.95
C SER A 26 5.75 -11.46 6.02
N LEU A 27 6.39 -10.39 6.48
CA LEU A 27 7.56 -9.80 5.82
C LEU A 27 8.83 -10.29 6.53
N ARG A 28 9.51 -11.31 5.97
CA ARG A 28 10.84 -11.81 6.42
C ARG A 28 10.98 -12.20 7.92
N LYS A 29 9.90 -12.56 8.63
CA LYS A 29 9.74 -12.83 10.09
C LYS A 29 8.93 -11.78 10.87
N ARG A 30 8.38 -10.77 10.20
CA ARG A 30 7.56 -9.74 10.83
C ARG A 30 6.11 -9.95 10.47
N PHE A 31 5.19 -9.75 11.40
CA PHE A 31 3.76 -9.92 11.18
C PHE A 31 3.04 -8.57 11.06
N ALA A 32 1.93 -8.57 10.34
CA ALA A 32 0.90 -7.56 10.45
C ALA A 32 -0.46 -8.25 10.40
N GLU A 33 -1.39 -7.82 11.25
CA GLU A 33 -2.76 -8.31 11.29
C GLU A 33 -3.77 -7.17 11.23
N GLY A 34 -4.91 -7.42 10.58
CA GLY A 34 -5.97 -6.44 10.46
C GLY A 34 -7.09 -6.89 9.54
N PHE A 35 -7.73 -5.93 8.88
CA PHE A 35 -8.88 -6.16 8.02
C PHE A 35 -8.70 -5.48 6.65
N ASP A 36 -9.48 -5.93 5.67
CA ASP A 36 -9.50 -5.36 4.33
C ASP A 36 -10.65 -4.35 4.17
N GLY A 37 -10.32 -3.13 3.77
CA GLY A 37 -11.27 -2.13 3.30
C GLY A 37 -11.30 -2.07 1.77
N ARG A 38 -12.42 -1.62 1.19
CA ARG A 38 -12.51 -1.35 -0.26
C ARG A 38 -12.53 0.15 -0.48
N ASP A 39 -11.53 0.66 -1.18
CA ASP A 39 -11.41 2.09 -1.47
C ASP A 39 -10.73 2.34 -2.84
N THR A 40 -10.37 3.59 -3.11
CA THR A 40 -9.69 4.04 -4.32
C THR A 40 -8.21 4.24 -4.04
N PHE A 41 -7.38 3.45 -4.71
CA PHE A 41 -5.93 3.61 -4.67
C PHE A 41 -5.50 4.67 -5.68
N ARG A 42 -4.58 5.57 -5.31
CA ARG A 42 -4.09 6.65 -6.18
C ARG A 42 -2.57 6.55 -6.30
N PHE A 43 -2.07 6.45 -7.53
CA PHE A 43 -0.63 6.52 -7.80
C PHE A 43 -0.21 7.98 -7.98
N GLY A 44 0.89 8.39 -7.31
CA GLY A 44 1.50 9.71 -7.49
C GLY A 44 1.28 10.68 -6.32
N THR A 45 1.82 11.89 -6.48
CA THR A 45 1.95 12.90 -5.40
C THR A 45 0.75 13.83 -5.32
N GLU A 46 0.50 14.38 -4.12
CA GLU A 46 -0.37 15.53 -3.83
C GLU A 46 -0.56 16.49 -5.00
N GLY A 47 -1.75 16.58 -5.62
CA GLY A 47 -2.04 17.66 -6.58
C GLY A 47 -1.50 17.49 -8.00
N GLU A 48 -0.94 16.33 -8.33
CA GLU A 48 -0.61 15.95 -9.72
C GLU A 48 -1.78 15.18 -10.37
N ASP A 49 -1.72 14.99 -11.69
CA ASP A 49 -2.60 14.04 -12.38
C ASP A 49 -2.24 12.62 -11.94
N ARG A 50 -3.24 11.87 -11.49
CA ARG A 50 -3.06 10.64 -10.72
C ARG A 50 -3.85 9.50 -11.31
N LEU A 51 -3.17 8.39 -11.55
CA LEU A 51 -3.85 7.16 -11.91
C LEU A 51 -4.66 6.65 -10.71
N MET A 52 -5.98 6.65 -10.84
CA MET A 52 -6.91 6.20 -9.81
C MET A 52 -7.40 4.79 -10.11
N THR A 53 -7.21 3.87 -9.16
CA THR A 53 -7.69 2.50 -9.24
C THR A 53 -8.84 2.31 -8.25
N PRO A 54 -10.10 2.40 -8.71
CA PRO A 54 -11.26 2.27 -7.83
C PRO A 54 -11.47 0.82 -7.37
N ARG A 55 -12.18 0.64 -6.25
CA ARG A 55 -12.57 -0.68 -5.70
C ARG A 55 -11.38 -1.60 -5.39
N TYR A 56 -10.23 -1.01 -5.07
CA TYR A 56 -9.06 -1.74 -4.65
C TYR A 56 -9.21 -2.16 -3.19
N PHE A 57 -8.82 -3.39 -2.87
CA PHE A 57 -8.78 -3.88 -1.49
C PHE A 57 -7.50 -3.39 -0.82
N ILE A 58 -7.66 -2.67 0.28
CA ILE A 58 -6.59 -2.09 1.10
C ILE A 58 -6.62 -2.80 2.45
N GLY A 59 -5.52 -3.47 2.80
CA GLY A 59 -5.33 -4.01 4.15
C GLY A 59 -4.97 -2.88 5.11
N GLN A 60 -5.81 -2.67 6.12
CA GLN A 60 -5.53 -1.78 7.24
C GLN A 60 -5.05 -2.62 8.43
N ALA A 61 -3.79 -2.41 8.81
CA ALA A 61 -3.22 -3.15 9.94
C ALA A 61 -3.69 -2.57 11.28
N GLU A 62 -4.21 -3.43 12.15
CA GLU A 62 -4.55 -3.11 13.54
C GLU A 62 -3.43 -3.55 14.48
N LYS A 63 -2.67 -4.57 14.09
CA LYS A 63 -1.48 -5.03 14.79
C LYS A 63 -0.33 -5.12 13.80
N VAL A 64 0.82 -4.64 14.20
CA VAL A 64 2.06 -4.79 13.44
C VAL A 64 3.17 -5.19 14.38
N ASP A 65 4.16 -5.90 13.85
CA ASP A 65 5.40 -6.18 14.58
C ASP A 65 6.02 -4.87 15.11
N PRO A 66 6.46 -4.82 16.38
CA PRO A 66 7.03 -3.60 16.96
C PRO A 66 8.20 -3.01 16.17
N CYS A 67 8.95 -3.85 15.46
CA CYS A 67 10.04 -3.38 14.60
C CYS A 67 9.55 -2.72 13.31
N LEU A 68 8.31 -2.96 12.86
CA LEU A 68 7.68 -2.22 11.75
C LEU A 68 7.10 -0.89 12.24
N ALA A 69 6.52 -0.86 13.44
CA ALA A 69 5.92 0.35 14.01
C ALA A 69 6.93 1.51 14.21
N GLN A 70 8.22 1.19 14.36
CA GLN A 70 9.29 2.17 14.55
C GLN A 70 9.92 2.65 13.24
N MET A 71 9.53 2.09 12.09
CA MET A 71 10.13 2.44 10.80
C MET A 71 9.49 3.71 10.22
N PRO A 72 10.27 4.54 9.51
CA PRO A 72 9.78 5.78 8.92
C PRO A 72 9.05 5.52 7.58
N PHE A 73 7.97 4.74 7.63
CA PHE A 73 7.06 4.55 6.50
C PHE A 73 5.62 4.48 6.99
N ASP A 74 4.68 4.89 6.15
CA ASP A 74 3.24 4.80 6.42
C ASP A 74 2.64 3.48 5.91
N GLY A 75 3.36 2.70 5.12
CA GLY A 75 2.88 1.38 4.74
C GLY A 75 3.78 0.66 3.75
N VAL A 76 3.26 -0.47 3.29
CA VAL A 76 3.84 -1.34 2.28
C VAL A 76 2.83 -1.50 1.14
N VAL A 77 3.28 -1.23 -0.08
CA VAL A 77 2.50 -1.46 -1.30
C VAL A 77 3.12 -2.61 -2.07
N GLY A 78 2.38 -3.71 -2.22
CA GLY A 78 2.80 -4.85 -3.04
C GLY A 78 2.59 -4.58 -4.54
N LEU A 79 3.67 -4.56 -5.32
CA LEU A 79 3.63 -4.35 -6.78
C LEU A 79 3.77 -5.64 -7.61
N GLY A 80 3.88 -6.81 -6.97
CA GLY A 80 4.08 -8.09 -7.67
C GLY A 80 2.85 -8.60 -8.42
N PHE A 81 3.02 -9.67 -9.21
CA PHE A 81 1.98 -10.32 -10.04
C PHE A 81 0.88 -11.09 -9.25
N VAL A 82 0.66 -10.74 -7.98
CA VAL A 82 -0.32 -11.40 -7.11
C VAL A 82 -1.69 -10.72 -7.25
N ILE A 83 -2.74 -11.46 -6.87
CA ILE A 83 -4.17 -11.19 -7.15
C ILE A 83 -4.67 -9.81 -6.67
N ALA A 84 -3.92 -9.11 -5.82
CA ALA A 84 -4.27 -7.77 -5.34
C ALA A 84 -3.16 -6.72 -5.56
N SER A 85 -2.41 -6.75 -6.66
CA SER A 85 -1.58 -5.59 -7.01
C SER A 85 -2.46 -4.45 -7.57
N PRO A 86 -2.27 -3.20 -7.14
CA PRO A 86 -3.05 -2.08 -7.65
C PRO A 86 -2.74 -1.83 -9.13
N VAL A 87 -1.52 -2.12 -9.58
CA VAL A 87 -1.13 -2.00 -10.99
C VAL A 87 -1.82 -3.06 -11.85
N LEU A 88 -1.93 -4.29 -11.34
CA LEU A 88 -2.65 -5.36 -12.02
C LEU A 88 -4.14 -5.03 -12.15
N LEU A 89 -4.73 -4.44 -11.11
CA LEU A 89 -6.12 -3.99 -11.16
C LEU A 89 -6.33 -2.85 -12.16
N ALA A 90 -5.44 -1.85 -12.18
CA ALA A 90 -5.48 -0.77 -13.16
C ALA A 90 -5.38 -1.30 -14.61
N SER A 91 -4.48 -2.26 -14.86
CA SER A 91 -4.35 -2.94 -16.15
C SER A 91 -5.64 -3.67 -16.55
N ARG A 92 -6.25 -4.44 -15.63
CA ARG A 92 -7.51 -5.16 -15.89
C ARG A 92 -8.70 -4.23 -16.13
N MET A 93 -8.68 -3.03 -15.55
CA MET A 93 -9.69 -2.00 -15.77
C MET A 93 -9.48 -1.21 -17.07
N GLY A 94 -8.41 -1.49 -17.83
CA GLY A 94 -8.08 -0.75 -19.05
C GLY A 94 -7.64 0.69 -18.79
N LEU A 95 -7.12 0.97 -17.58
CA LEU A 95 -6.63 2.31 -17.22
C LEU A 95 -5.18 2.55 -17.68
N LEU A 96 -4.52 1.54 -18.23
CA LEU A 96 -3.17 1.60 -18.77
C LEU A 96 -3.21 1.25 -20.24
N ASP A 97 -2.45 1.99 -21.06
CA ASP A 97 -2.30 1.67 -22.49
C ASP A 97 -1.61 0.32 -22.70
N GLN A 98 -0.69 -0.05 -21.81
CA GLN A 98 0.02 -1.32 -21.80
C GLN A 98 0.17 -1.85 -20.36
N PRO A 99 0.20 -3.17 -20.14
CA PRO A 99 0.38 -3.79 -18.82
C PRO A 99 1.86 -3.74 -18.34
N ILE A 100 2.53 -2.61 -18.56
CA ILE A 100 3.94 -2.40 -18.25
C ILE A 100 4.03 -1.21 -17.30
N PHE A 101 4.81 -1.36 -16.22
CA PHE A 101 5.14 -0.26 -15.33
C PHE A 101 6.64 -0.25 -15.07
N THR A 102 7.20 0.96 -14.91
CA THR A 102 8.60 1.17 -14.60
C THR A 102 8.71 1.80 -13.22
N VAL A 103 9.64 1.31 -12.39
CA VAL A 103 9.91 1.91 -11.09
C VAL A 103 11.13 2.81 -11.21
N PHE A 104 10.94 4.11 -11.03
CA PHE A 104 12.05 5.06 -10.93
C PHE A 104 12.49 5.20 -9.47
N LEU A 105 13.60 4.53 -9.11
CA LEU A 105 14.21 4.65 -7.79
C LEU A 105 15.36 5.66 -7.86
N LYS A 106 15.14 6.87 -7.36
CA LYS A 106 16.21 7.86 -7.23
C LYS A 106 17.13 7.49 -6.08
N GLN A 107 18.37 7.12 -6.39
CA GLN A 107 19.40 6.92 -5.37
C GLN A 107 19.78 8.28 -4.77
N THR A 108 19.45 8.49 -3.50
CA THR A 108 19.95 9.64 -2.73
C THR A 108 21.25 9.21 -2.03
N ARG A 109 22.41 9.61 -2.57
CA ARG A 109 23.65 9.52 -1.78
C ARG A 109 23.54 10.50 -0.61
N LYS A 110 23.60 9.98 0.62
CA LYS A 110 23.94 10.81 1.78
C LYS A 110 25.44 11.05 1.73
N ASN A 111 25.84 12.31 1.54
CA ASN A 111 27.19 12.77 1.85
C ASN A 111 27.36 12.86 3.38
#